data_AF-A0AAU6YXN8-F1
#
_entry.id   AF-A0AAU6YXN8-F1
#
_cell.length_a   1.000
_cell.length_b   1.000
_cell.length_c   1.000
_cell.angle_alpha   90.00
_cell.angle_beta   90.00
_cell.angle_gamma   90.00
#
_symmetry.space_group_name_H-M   'P 1'
#
loop_
_entity.id
_entity.type
_entity.pdbx_description
1 polymer ?
#
loop_
_entity_poly.entity_id
_entity_poly.type
_entity_poly.pdbx_seq_one_letter_code
_entity_poly.pdbx_strand_id
1 'polypeptide(L)' 'MALAPRRFALRQHLHPATWPRFVFGPASRGDTAAPVVHKNDEYEHASEIDLAGFEVETDAHGHHYAVRKEDLPKEQV' A
#
# COMPACT_ATOMS: atom_id res chain seq x y z
N MET A 1 -5.00 67.66 9.46
CA MET A 1 -5.71 66.62 10.25
C MET A 1 -5.28 65.25 9.74
N ALA A 2 -4.97 64.32 10.64
CA ALA A 2 -4.08 63.18 10.44
C ALA A 2 -4.66 62.01 9.62
N LEU A 3 -3.83 61.39 8.77
CA LEU A 3 -4.08 60.03 8.25
C LEU A 3 -3.74 59.02 9.35
N ALA A 4 -4.72 58.20 9.74
CA ALA A 4 -4.51 57.06 10.61
C ALA A 4 -4.01 55.85 9.79
N PRO A 5 -2.89 55.19 10.17
CA PRO A 5 -2.52 53.95 9.52
C PRO A 5 -3.37 52.79 10.07
N ARG A 6 -4.10 52.11 9.18
CA ARG A 6 -4.74 50.83 9.48
C ARG A 6 -3.64 49.79 9.74
N ARG A 7 -3.46 49.39 11.00
CA ARG A 7 -2.61 48.26 11.38
C ARG A 7 -3.25 46.96 10.89
N PHE A 8 -2.83 46.47 9.72
CA PHE A 8 -3.05 45.07 9.35
C PHE A 8 -2.05 44.21 10.11
N ALA A 9 -2.43 43.76 11.31
CA ALA A 9 -1.72 42.69 11.99
C ALA A 9 -2.21 41.35 11.40
N LEU A 10 -1.55 40.87 10.35
CA LEU A 10 -1.70 39.48 9.93
C LEU A 10 -1.02 38.60 10.99
N ARG A 11 -1.80 38.13 11.97
CA ARG A 11 -1.39 37.02 12.83
C ARG A 11 -1.35 35.77 11.97
N GLN A 12 -0.18 35.46 11.43
CA GLN A 12 0.10 34.16 10.84
C GLN A 12 0.25 33.18 12.00
N HIS A 13 -0.82 32.45 12.30
CA HIS A 13 -0.76 31.35 13.26
C HIS A 13 0.02 30.20 12.62
N LEU A 14 1.34 30.21 12.77
CA LEU A 14 2.15 29.03 12.51
C LEU A 14 1.64 27.92 13.44
N HIS A 15 0.99 26.91 12.87
CA HIS A 15 0.59 25.73 13.62
C HIS A 15 1.85 25.14 14.27
N PRO A 16 1.82 24.76 15.56
CA PRO A 16 3.02 24.31 16.30
C PRO A 16 3.76 23.15 15.62
N ALA A 17 3.05 22.34 14.82
CA ALA A 17 3.61 21.26 14.01
C ALA A 17 4.55 21.71 12.88
N THR A 18 4.61 23.01 12.55
CA THR A 18 5.42 23.55 11.45
C THR A 18 6.80 24.06 11.88
N TRP A 19 7.00 24.36 13.16
CA TRP A 19 8.29 24.86 13.68
C TRP A 19 9.46 23.90 13.42
N PRO A 20 9.34 22.58 13.65
CA PRO A 20 10.43 21.64 13.38
C PRO A 20 10.88 21.66 11.92
N ARG A 21 9.96 21.92 10.98
CA ARG A 21 10.26 21.98 9.55
C ARG A 21 11.19 23.14 9.19
N PHE A 22 11.12 24.26 9.90
CA PHE A 22 11.98 25.42 9.65
C PHE A 22 13.35 25.25 10.29
N VAL A 23 13.43 24.59 11.46
CA VAL A 23 14.70 24.38 12.18
C VAL A 23 15.51 23.22 11.59
N PHE A 24 14.85 22.11 11.27
CA PHE A 24 15.52 20.89 10.78
C PHE A 24 15.39 20.69 9.27
N GLY A 25 14.62 21.55 8.58
CA GLY A 25 14.34 21.42 7.17
C GLY A 25 13.41 20.24 6.85
N PRO A 26 13.28 19.85 5.56
CA PRO A 26 13.46 18.47 5.18
C PRO A 26 13.14 17.34 6.15
N ALA A 27 11.91 16.83 6.31
CA ALA A 27 11.85 15.42 6.75
C ALA A 27 12.51 14.63 5.61
N SER A 28 13.61 13.94 5.91
CA SER A 28 14.21 13.03 4.96
C SER A 28 13.15 11.99 4.61
N ARG A 29 12.67 12.03 3.37
CA ARG A 29 11.85 10.93 2.85
C ARG A 29 12.85 9.83 2.53
N GLY A 30 12.60 8.63 3.05
CA GLY A 30 13.39 7.46 2.68
C GLY A 30 13.45 7.32 1.16
N ASP A 31 14.40 6.52 0.67
CA ASP A 31 14.56 6.30 -0.77
C ASP A 31 13.24 5.83 -1.37
N THR A 32 12.58 6.71 -2.14
CA THR A 32 11.29 6.43 -2.78
C THR A 32 11.44 5.48 -3.96
N ALA A 33 12.67 5.23 -4.42
CA ALA A 33 12.98 4.22 -5.42
C ALA A 33 13.27 2.84 -4.81
N ALA A 34 13.46 2.75 -3.48
CA ALA A 34 13.66 1.46 -2.83
C ALA A 34 12.34 0.65 -2.83
N PRO A 35 12.40 -0.66 -3.13
CA PRO A 35 11.22 -1.51 -3.07
C PRO A 35 10.69 -1.62 -1.64
N VAL A 36 9.37 -1.71 -1.50
CA VAL A 36 8.72 -2.03 -0.23
C VAL A 36 8.86 -3.54 -0.03
N VAL A 37 9.57 -3.95 1.02
CA VAL A 37 9.71 -5.35 1.43
C VAL A 37 8.77 -5.59 2.60
N HIS A 38 7.76 -6.46 2.43
CA HIS A 38 6.90 -6.86 3.54
C HIS A 38 7.50 -8.07 4.25
N LYS A 39 7.24 -8.15 5.55
CA LYS A 39 7.72 -9.25 6.41
C LYS A 39 7.33 -10.64 5.88
N ASN A 40 6.26 -10.72 5.10
CA ASN A 40 5.64 -11.96 4.67
C ASN A 40 5.89 -12.30 3.20
N ASP A 41 6.67 -11.50 2.46
CA ASP A 41 6.89 -11.69 1.02
C ASP A 41 7.35 -13.11 0.68
N GLU A 42 8.28 -13.68 1.46
CA GLU A 42 8.77 -15.05 1.25
C GLU A 42 7.67 -16.11 1.42
N TYR A 43 6.81 -15.94 2.42
CA TYR A 43 5.70 -16.85 2.69
C TYR A 43 4.59 -16.71 1.66
N GLU A 44 4.31 -15.49 1.22
CA GLU A 44 3.34 -15.21 0.16
C GLU A 44 3.78 -15.86 -1.16
N HIS A 45 5.06 -15.67 -1.52
CA HIS A 45 5.62 -16.27 -2.73
C HIS A 45 5.63 -17.81 -2.68
N ALA A 46 6.04 -18.40 -1.55
CA ALA A 46 5.99 -19.85 -1.37
C ALA A 46 4.55 -20.38 -1.47
N SER A 47 3.57 -19.65 -0.94
CA SER A 47 2.17 -20.01 -1.01
C SER A 47 1.64 -19.95 -2.45
N GLU A 48 2.03 -18.93 -3.22
CA GLU A 48 1.67 -18.83 -4.64
C GLU A 48 2.20 -20.02 -5.45
N ILE A 49 3.44 -20.44 -5.19
CA ILE A 49 4.04 -21.60 -5.86
C ILE A 49 3.27 -22.88 -5.51
N ASP A 50 2.94 -23.09 -4.23
CA ASP A 50 2.18 -24.27 -3.79
C ASP A 50 0.76 -24.30 -4.38
N LEU A 51 0.09 -23.14 -4.42
CA LEU A 51 -1.25 -23.00 -4.97
C LEU A 51 -1.32 -23.10 -6.51
N ALA A 52 -0.22 -22.84 -7.22
CA ALA A 52 -0.17 -22.90 -8.69
C ALA A 52 -0.52 -24.30 -9.26
N GLY A 53 -0.37 -25.35 -8.45
CA GLY A 53 -0.72 -26.73 -8.79
C GLY A 53 -2.22 -27.04 -8.74
N PHE A 54 -3.05 -26.12 -8.27
CA PHE A 54 -4.50 -26.31 -8.13
C PHE A 54 -5.30 -25.58 -9.21
N GLU A 55 -6.50 -26.08 -9.45
CA GLU A 55 -7.57 -25.47 -10.24
C GLU A 55 -8.82 -25.39 -9.36
N VAL A 56 -9.68 -24.38 -9.61
CA VAL A 56 -10.94 -24.24 -8.87
C VAL A 56 -12.06 -24.85 -9.69
N GLU A 57 -12.65 -25.92 -9.16
CA GLU A 57 -13.85 -26.52 -9.72
C GLU A 57 -15.11 -26.02 -9.01
N THR A 58 -16.22 -26.02 -9.74
CA THR A 58 -17.53 -25.65 -9.22
C THR A 58 -18.51 -26.79 -9.47
N ASP A 59 -19.18 -27.28 -8.42
CA ASP A 59 -20.15 -28.35 -8.56
C ASP A 59 -21.54 -27.84 -9.00
N ALA A 60 -22.47 -28.77 -9.22
CA ALA A 60 -23.84 -28.46 -9.63
C ALA A 60 -24.66 -27.68 -8.57
N HIS A 61 -24.20 -27.64 -7.32
CA HIS A 61 -24.81 -26.88 -6.23
C HIS A 61 -24.15 -25.50 -6.02
N GLY A 62 -23.12 -25.18 -6.80
CA GLY A 62 -22.38 -23.91 -6.73
C GLY A 62 -21.30 -23.89 -5.65
N HIS A 63 -20.85 -25.04 -5.16
CA HIS A 63 -19.75 -25.12 -4.22
C HIS A 63 -18.40 -25.09 -4.95
N HIS A 64 -17.42 -24.36 -4.39
CA HIS A 64 -16.09 -24.18 -4.97
C HIS A 64 -15.04 -24.95 -4.20
N TYR A 65 -14.21 -25.71 -4.91
CA TYR A 65 -13.15 -26.51 -4.31
C TYR A 65 -11.85 -26.41 -5.13
N ALA A 66 -10.72 -26.47 -4.44
CA ALA A 66 -9.42 -26.58 -5.08
C ALA A 66 -9.13 -28.06 -5.40
N VAL A 67 -8.85 -28.36 -6.65
CA VAL A 67 -8.49 -29.69 -7.14
C VAL A 67 -7.08 -29.64 -7.70
N ARG A 68 -6.25 -30.67 -7.45
CA ARG A 68 -4.90 -30.72 -8.02
C ARG A 68 -5.02 -30.98 -9.51
N LYS A 69 -4.30 -30.21 -10.33
CA LYS A 69 -4.30 -30.35 -11.79
C LYS A 69 -3.88 -31.75 -12.26
N GLU A 70 -3.06 -32.45 -11.48
CA GLU A 70 -2.61 -33.82 -11.79
C GLU A 70 -3.70 -34.88 -11.63
N ASP A 71 -4.71 -34.61 -10.80
CA ASP A 71 -5.85 -35.50 -10.56
C ASP A 71 -6.97 -35.31 -11.59
N LEU A 72 -6.91 -34.21 -12.37
CA LEU A 72 -7.90 -33.92 -13.40
C LEU A 72 -7.72 -34.87 -14.59
N PRO A 73 -8.84 -35.34 -15.19
CA PRO A 73 -8.77 -36.16 -16.39
C PRO A 73 -8.10 -35.35 -17.50
N LYS A 74 -6.98 -35.86 -18.00
CA LYS A 74 -6.28 -35.25 -19.15
C LYS A 74 -7.18 -35.39 -20.36
N GLU A 75 -7.64 -34.27 -20.90
CA GLU A 75 -8.35 -34.24 -22.18
C GLU A 75 -7.38 -34.78 -23.25
N GLN A 76 -7.67 -35.97 -23.76
CA GLN A 76 -6.90 -36.59 -24.84
C GLN A 76 -7.29 -35.86 -26.13
N VAL A 77 -6.46 -34.91 -26.57
CA VAL A 77 -6.56 -34.25 -27.88
C VAL A 77 -5.92 -35.12 -28.95
#